data_AF-A0A521SUR1-F1
#
_entry.id   AF-A0A521SUR1-F1
#
_cell.length_a   1.000
_cell.length_b   1.000
_cell.length_c   1.000
_cell.angle_alpha   90.00
_cell.angle_beta   90.00
_cell.angle_gamma   90.00
#
_symmetry.space_group_name_H-M   'P 1'
#
loop_
_entity.id
_entity.type
_entity.pdbx_description
1 polymer ?
#
loop_
_entity_poly.entity_id
_entity_poly.type
_entity_poly.pdbx_seq_one_letter_code
_entity_poly.pdbx_strand_id
1 'polypeptide(L)' 'MRRIMSFVFGAALGGLVGAVVALLWAPYSGEKLRDEFRIRASSMTGELKEAMTSRRLELEHQLAELRKPRPAAHPEG' A
#
# COMPACT_ATOMS: atom_id res chain seq x y z
N MET A 1 -28.38 17.85 -18.44
CA MET A 1 -27.02 17.28 -18.35
C MET A 1 -25.91 18.20 -18.90
N ARG A 2 -26.08 18.88 -20.05
CA ARG A 2 -25.04 19.78 -20.64
C ARG A 2 -24.43 20.83 -19.69
N ARG A 3 -25.25 21.48 -18.83
CA ARG A 3 -24.75 22.52 -17.88
C ARG A 3 -23.90 21.95 -16.75
N ILE A 4 -24.21 20.74 -16.28
CA ILE A 4 -23.43 20.07 -15.24
C ILE A 4 -22.09 19.64 -15.83
N MET A 5 -22.09 19.12 -17.06
CA MET A 5 -20.85 18.77 -17.77
C MET A 5 -19.95 19.98 -18.00
N SER A 6 -20.50 21.15 -18.39
CA SER A 6 -19.70 22.37 -18.54
C SER A 6 -19.16 22.88 -17.19
N PHE A 7 -19.90 22.71 -16.09
CA PHE A 7 -19.44 23.07 -14.75
C PHE A 7 -18.31 22.16 -14.29
N VAL A 8 -18.45 20.84 -14.46
CA VAL A 8 -17.39 19.86 -14.10
C VAL A 8 -16.14 20.12 -14.93
N PHE A 9 -16.29 20.42 -16.22
CA PHE A 9 -15.16 20.75 -17.08
C PHE A 9 -14.46 22.05 -16.64
N GLY A 10 -15.24 23.07 -16.27
CA GLY A 10 -14.71 24.31 -15.69
C GLY A 10 -14.02 24.10 -14.35
N ALA A 11 -14.57 23.27 -13.47
CA ALA A 11 -13.97 22.92 -12.18
C ALA A 11 -12.68 22.12 -12.35
N ALA A 12 -12.64 21.19 -13.31
CA ALA A 12 -11.43 20.44 -13.64
C ALA A 12 -10.32 21.36 -14.18
N LEU A 13 -10.67 22.27 -15.12
CA LEU A 13 -9.71 23.25 -15.65
C LEU A 13 -9.22 24.20 -14.56
N GLY A 14 -10.14 24.75 -13.76
CA GLY A 14 -9.82 25.67 -12.67
C GLY A 14 -8.99 25.00 -11.57
N GLY A 15 -9.30 23.75 -11.22
CA GLY A 15 -8.52 22.96 -10.28
C GLY A 15 -7.11 22.66 -10.79
N LEU A 16 -6.95 22.36 -12.09
CA LEU A 16 -5.64 22.13 -12.69
C LEU A 16 -4.79 23.40 -12.71
N VAL A 17 -5.37 24.54 -13.13
CA VAL A 17 -4.67 25.83 -13.10
C VAL A 17 -4.33 26.23 -11.66
N GLY A 18 -5.27 26.09 -10.72
CA GLY A 18 -5.05 26.36 -9.30
C GLY A 18 -3.97 25.48 -8.68
N ALA A 19 -3.90 24.20 -9.05
CA ALA A 19 -2.86 23.28 -8.60
C ALA A 19 -1.47 23.68 -9.14
N VAL A 20 -1.36 24.08 -10.41
CA VAL A 20 -0.11 24.57 -10.99
C VAL A 20 0.34 25.85 -10.32
N VAL A 21 -0.57 26.80 -10.09
CA VAL A 21 -0.30 28.05 -9.37
C VAL A 21 0.15 27.75 -7.94
N ALA A 22 -0.56 26.89 -7.21
CA ALA A 22 -0.17 26.48 -5.86
C ALA A 22 1.20 25.80 -5.84
N LEU A 23 1.54 25.02 -6.86
CA LEU A 23 2.84 24.35 -6.97
C LEU A 23 3.98 25.33 -7.29
N LEU A 24 3.73 26.32 -8.15
CA LEU A 24 4.71 27.40 -8.42
C LEU A 24 4.88 28.34 -7.23
N TRP A 25 3.81 28.62 -6.50
CA TRP A 25 3.82 29.57 -5.38
C TRP A 25 4.16 28.94 -4.04
N ALA A 26 4.20 27.62 -3.94
CA ALA A 26 4.68 26.94 -2.75
C ALA A 26 6.19 26.69 -2.88
N PRO A 27 7.07 27.59 -2.38
CA PRO A 27 8.33 27.08 -1.87
C PRO A 27 7.95 26.11 -0.75
N TYR A 28 8.68 24.99 -0.61
CA TYR A 28 8.60 24.08 0.53
C TYR A 28 7.50 23.02 0.62
N SER A 29 6.34 23.11 -0.06
CA SER A 29 5.24 22.13 0.20
C SER A 29 5.61 20.69 -0.18
N GLY A 30 6.44 20.49 -1.19
CA GLY A 30 6.92 19.16 -1.60
C GLY A 30 7.82 18.50 -0.57
N GLU A 31 8.78 19.21 0.02
CA GLU A 31 9.79 18.60 0.90
C GLU A 31 9.17 18.13 2.22
N LYS A 32 8.40 19.00 2.88
CA LYS A 32 7.72 18.66 4.15
C LYS A 32 6.61 17.64 3.96
N LEU A 33 5.83 17.73 2.88
CA LEU A 33 4.78 16.75 2.59
C LEU A 33 5.37 15.39 2.21
N ARG A 34 6.49 15.36 1.48
CA ARG A 34 7.21 14.12 1.18
C ARG A 34 7.84 13.52 2.43
N ASP A 35 8.35 14.35 3.34
CA ASP A 35 8.88 13.87 4.62
C ASP A 35 7.79 13.31 5.52
N GLU A 36 6.66 14.01 5.69
CA GLU A 36 5.53 13.45 6.44
C GLU A 36 4.99 12.17 5.80
N PHE A 37 4.89 12.12 4.48
CA PHE A 37 4.44 10.93 3.76
C PHE A 37 5.44 9.78 3.91
N ARG A 38 6.75 10.06 3.87
CA ARG A 38 7.82 9.08 4.09
C ARG A 38 7.80 8.55 5.53
N ILE A 39 7.67 9.42 6.51
CA ILE A 39 7.58 9.04 7.93
C ILE A 39 6.36 8.15 8.14
N ARG A 40 5.20 8.55 7.64
CA ARG A 40 3.95 7.80 7.79
C ARG A 40 3.94 6.49 7.00
N ALA A 41 4.59 6.42 5.83
CA ALA A 41 4.78 5.17 5.09
C ALA A 41 5.78 4.22 5.78
N SER A 42 6.83 4.76 6.41
CA SER A 42 7.82 3.96 7.14
C SER A 42 7.24 3.34 8.40
N SER A 43 6.36 4.04 9.14
CA SER A 43 5.70 3.49 10.32
C SER A 43 4.76 2.34 9.96
N MET A 44 4.00 2.47 8.88
CA MET A 44 3.10 1.39 8.43
C MET A 44 3.84 0.16 7.93
N THR A 45 5.00 0.34 7.29
CA THR A 45 5.80 -0.80 6.81
C THR A 45 6.54 -1.54 7.93
N GLY A 46 6.91 -0.85 9.01
CA GLY A 46 7.48 -1.47 10.21
C GLY A 46 6.51 -2.45 10.87
N GLU A 47 5.28 -2.00 11.14
CA GLU A 47 4.22 -2.80 11.75
C GLU A 47 3.83 -4.01 10.87
N LEU A 48 3.74 -3.82 9.55
CA LEU A 48 3.49 -4.92 8.62
C LEU A 48 4.60 -5.97 8.63
N LYS A 49 5.87 -5.54 8.64
CA LYS A 49 7.01 -6.45 8.57
C LYS A 49 7.10 -7.32 9.83
N GLU A 50 6.81 -6.75 11.00
CA GLU A 50 6.77 -7.48 12.26
C GLU A 50 5.62 -8.50 12.29
N ALA A 51 4.41 -8.09 11.87
CA ALA A 51 3.29 -9.01 11.74
C ALA A 51 3.55 -10.15 10.74
N MET A 52 4.17 -9.85 9.61
CA MET A 52 4.54 -10.85 8.59
C MET A 52 5.61 -11.83 9.08
N THR A 53 6.55 -11.37 9.91
CA THR A 53 7.63 -12.22 10.45
C THR A 53 7.07 -13.21 11.48
N SER A 54 6.20 -12.76 12.38
CA SER A 54 5.51 -13.63 13.34
C SER A 54 4.63 -14.67 12.65
N ARG A 55 3.90 -14.28 11.58
CA ARG A 55 3.09 -15.21 10.79
C ARG A 55 3.92 -16.23 10.02
N ARG A 56 5.11 -15.86 9.53
CA ARG A 56 6.03 -16.79 8.86
C ARG A 56 6.49 -17.91 9.79
N LEU A 57 6.86 -17.57 11.03
CA LEU A 57 7.27 -18.54 12.04
C LEU A 57 6.15 -19.55 12.37
N GLU A 58 4.91 -19.08 12.52
CA GLU A 58 3.75 -19.95 12.75
C GLU A 58 3.47 -20.89 11.56
N LEU A 59 3.65 -20.38 10.33
CA LEU A 59 3.44 -21.16 9.11
C LEU A 59 4.55 -22.19 8.86
N GLU A 60 5.80 -21.86 9.19
CA GLU A 60 6.93 -22.81 9.14
C GLU A 60 6.75 -23.96 10.14
N HIS A 61 6.22 -23.66 11.33
CA HIS A 61 5.93 -24.68 12.33
C HIS A 61 4.81 -25.65 11.87
N GLN A 62 3.74 -25.11 11.27
CA GLN A 62 2.66 -25.92 10.69
C GLN A 62 3.13 -26.75 9.48
N LEU A 63 4.00 -26.18 8.63
CA LEU A 63 4.62 -26.93 7.53
C LEU A 63 5.51 -28.07 8.04
N ALA A 64 6.26 -27.86 9.13
CA ALA A 64 7.08 -28.91 9.72
C ALA A 64 6.25 -30.06 10.29
N GLU A 65 5.08 -29.79 10.86
CA GLU A 65 4.15 -30.82 11.32
C GLU A 65 3.49 -31.59 10.17
N LEU A 66 3.07 -30.90 9.11
CA LEU A 66 2.46 -31.53 7.93
C LEU A 66 3.46 -32.26 7.03
N ARG A 67 4.74 -31.86 7.07
CA ARG A 67 5.84 -32.51 6.33
C ARG A 67 6.37 -33.76 7.02
N LYS A 68 5.88 -34.11 8.22
CA LYS A 68 6.09 -35.45 8.79
C LYS A 68 5.57 -36.47 7.77
N PRO A 69 6.38 -37.47 7.37
CA PRO A 69 5.99 -38.41 6.34
C PRO A 69 4.71 -39.11 6.79
N ARG A 70 3.60 -38.92 6.07
CA ARG A 70 2.54 -39.91 6.07
C ARG A 70 3.19 -41.18 5.50
N PRO A 71 3.27 -42.30 6.25
CA PRO A 71 3.74 -43.54 5.67
C PRO A 71 2.83 -43.81 4.49
N ALA A 72 3.44 -43.89 3.31
CA ALA A 72 2.74 -44.15 2.06
C ALA A 72 1.82 -45.35 2.29
N ALA A 73 0.54 -45.15 2.02
CA ALA A 73 -0.36 -46.27 1.85
C ALA A 73 0.15 -47.04 0.61
N HIS A 74 0.56 -48.29 0.87
CA HIS A 74 0.68 -49.44 -0.02
C HIS A 74 1.92 -49.52 -0.93
N PRO A 75 2.61 -50.69 -0.90
CA PRO A 75 2.36 -51.64 -1.98
C PRO A 75 2.16 -53.10 -1.50
N GLU A 76 1.13 -53.73 -2.06
CA GLU A 76 1.06 -55.10 -2.62
C GLU A 76 1.86 -56.22 -1.90
N GLY A 77 1.14 -57.19 -1.34
CA GLY A 77 1.65 -58.46 -0.82
C GLY A 77 0.57 -59.29 -0.15
#